data_AF-A0A1Q6EEH0-F1
#
_entry.id   AF-A0A1Q6EEH0-F1
#
_cell.length_a   1.000
_cell.length_b   1.000
_cell.length_c   1.000
_cell.angle_alpha   90.00
_cell.angle_beta   90.00
_cell.angle_gamma   90.00
#
_symmetry.space_group_name_H-M   'P 1'
#
loop_
_entity.id
_entity.type
_entity.pdbx_description
1 polymer ?
#
loop_
_entity_poly.entity_id
_entity_poly.type
_entity_poly.pdbx_seq_one_letter_code
_entity_poly.pdbx_strand_id
1 'polypeptide(L)'
;MLLLAAVLCGSCGSRTGRTAATSCDEPSARPSEYVSTLVGTHSDFTLSTGNTYPAVALPWGMNFWTPQTGEMGSGWAYTYGAHTIRGLKQTHQPSPWINDYGQFSIMPIRGRDKVDEESRQSWFSHQSEEARPYYCRAW
;
A
#
# COMPACT_ATOMS: atom_id res chain seq x y z
N MET A 1 30.56 66.22 -21.16
CA MET A 1 29.54 67.17 -20.70
C MET A 1 29.04 67.91 -21.93
N LEU A 2 27.72 68.11 -22.10
CA LEU A 2 27.05 68.51 -23.35
C LEU A 2 27.15 67.41 -24.46
N LEU A 3 26.18 67.20 -25.38
CA LEU A 3 24.79 67.70 -25.48
C LEU A 3 23.87 66.73 -26.27
N LEU A 4 22.56 67.01 -26.25
CA LEU A 4 21.43 66.39 -26.99
C LEU A 4 21.47 66.74 -28.50
N ALA A 5 20.77 66.09 -29.46
CA ALA A 5 19.93 64.87 -29.54
C ALA A 5 19.85 64.44 -31.07
N ALA A 6 18.82 63.89 -31.75
CA ALA A 6 17.39 63.61 -31.49
C ALA A 6 16.74 62.61 -32.50
N VAL A 7 15.60 62.03 -32.09
CA VAL A 7 14.39 61.56 -32.84
C VAL A 7 14.49 61.07 -34.30
N LEU A 8 14.02 59.84 -34.56
CA LEU A 8 13.03 59.51 -35.62
C LEU A 8 12.31 58.16 -35.35
N CYS A 9 11.21 57.90 -36.08
CA CYS A 9 10.20 56.88 -35.75
C CYS A 9 10.53 55.43 -36.19
N GLY A 10 9.94 54.44 -35.51
CA GLY A 10 9.95 53.02 -35.91
C GLY A 10 8.80 52.21 -35.27
N SER A 11 7.89 51.71 -36.10
CA SER A 11 6.55 51.17 -35.77
C SER A 11 6.41 50.16 -34.62
N CYS A 12 5.33 50.38 -33.86
CA CYS A 12 4.31 49.40 -33.43
C CYS A 12 4.70 47.90 -33.33
N GLY A 13 4.75 47.39 -32.09
CA GLY A 13 4.73 45.96 -31.78
C GLY A 13 4.16 45.73 -30.39
N SER A 14 2.90 45.29 -30.29
CA SER A 14 2.19 45.18 -29.01
C SER A 14 2.78 44.06 -28.14
N ARG A 15 3.24 44.40 -26.93
CA ARG A 15 3.59 43.42 -25.88
C ARG A 15 2.32 42.85 -25.24
N THR A 16 1.55 42.10 -26.03
CA THR A 16 0.35 41.41 -25.58
C THR A 16 0.73 40.28 -24.64
N GLY A 17 0.25 40.35 -23.40
CA GLY A 17 0.24 39.29 -22.38
C GLY A 17 1.34 38.22 -22.39
N ARG A 18 2.19 38.22 -21.34
CA ARG A 18 2.59 36.93 -20.75
C ARG A 18 1.31 36.30 -20.21
N THR A 19 0.72 35.37 -20.95
CA THR A 19 -0.22 34.42 -20.35
C THR A 19 0.51 33.75 -19.18
N ALA A 20 -0.09 33.76 -17.99
CA ALA A 20 0.36 32.88 -16.95
C ALA A 20 0.25 31.45 -17.50
N ALA A 21 1.31 30.66 -17.36
CA ALA A 21 1.21 29.24 -17.68
C ALA A 21 0.23 28.64 -16.67
N THR A 22 -0.97 28.28 -17.14
CA THR A 22 -1.85 27.36 -16.42
C THR A 22 -1.00 26.15 -16.03
N SER A 23 -1.05 25.74 -14.76
CA SER A 23 -0.44 24.50 -14.32
C SER A 23 -1.13 23.34 -15.06
N CYS A 24 -0.49 22.85 -16.13
CA CYS A 24 -0.98 21.71 -16.89
C CYS A 24 -1.11 20.50 -15.97
N ASP A 25 -2.21 19.76 -16.12
CA ASP A 25 -2.68 18.68 -15.25
C ASP A 25 -1.58 17.93 -14.46
N GLU A 26 -1.61 18.08 -13.12
CA GLU A 26 -1.09 17.05 -12.24
C GLU A 26 -1.86 15.75 -12.53
N PRO A 27 -1.20 14.63 -12.90
CA PRO A 27 -1.89 13.43 -13.33
C PRO A 27 -2.83 12.90 -12.23
N SER A 28 -4.13 12.85 -12.53
CA SER A 28 -5.13 12.32 -11.62
C SER A 28 -4.76 10.90 -11.18
N ALA A 29 -4.74 10.66 -9.87
CA ALA A 29 -4.26 9.41 -9.31
C ALA A 29 -5.14 8.24 -9.78
N ARG A 30 -4.49 7.11 -10.09
CA ARG A 30 -5.20 5.88 -10.50
C ARG A 30 -6.20 5.49 -9.40
N PRO A 31 -7.39 4.96 -9.74
CA PRO A 31 -8.36 4.52 -8.73
C PRO A 31 -7.79 3.55 -7.68
N SER A 32 -6.76 2.78 -8.05
CA SER A 32 -6.00 1.89 -7.17
C SER A 32 -5.24 2.59 -6.04
N GLU A 33 -4.84 3.86 -6.20
CA GLU A 33 -4.05 4.59 -5.20
C GLU A 33 -4.88 4.96 -3.95
N TYR A 34 -6.20 5.08 -4.11
CA TYR A 34 -7.16 5.33 -3.03
C TYR A 34 -7.51 4.06 -2.23
N VAL A 35 -7.15 2.87 -2.73
CA VAL A 35 -7.48 1.60 -2.05
C VAL A 35 -6.41 1.28 -1.01
N SER A 36 -6.84 1.21 0.25
CA SER A 36 -6.09 0.59 1.34
C SER A 36 -6.69 -0.79 1.64
N THR A 37 -5.89 -1.85 1.57
CA THR A 37 -6.34 -3.21 1.91
C THR A 37 -6.39 -3.46 3.42
N LEU A 38 -5.96 -2.50 4.25
CA LEU A 38 -6.00 -2.57 5.71
C LEU A 38 -7.36 -2.17 6.32
N VAL A 39 -8.32 -1.68 5.52
CA VAL A 39 -9.65 -1.29 6.02
C VAL A 39 -10.40 -2.53 6.55
N GLY A 40 -10.80 -2.49 7.83
CA GLY A 40 -11.47 -3.59 8.54
C GLY A 40 -10.52 -4.58 9.26
N THR A 41 -9.20 -4.44 9.09
CA THR A 41 -8.20 -5.37 9.68
C THR A 41 -7.95 -5.14 11.18
N HIS A 42 -8.42 -4.02 11.73
CA HIS A 42 -8.45 -3.77 13.17
C HIS A 42 -9.73 -4.35 13.78
N SER A 43 -9.86 -5.68 13.71
CA SER A 43 -10.99 -6.44 14.26
C SER A 43 -10.49 -7.58 15.15
N ASP A 44 -11.30 -7.98 16.12
CA ASP A 44 -11.09 -9.16 16.95
C ASP A 44 -12.36 -10.04 17.02
N PHE A 45 -12.31 -11.09 17.84
CA PHE A 45 -13.43 -12.03 18.02
C PHE A 45 -14.66 -11.37 18.66
N THR A 46 -14.46 -10.43 19.59
CA THR A 46 -15.50 -9.77 20.39
C THR A 46 -16.16 -8.62 19.65
N LEU A 47 -15.41 -7.89 18.81
CA LEU A 47 -15.94 -6.81 17.98
C LEU A 47 -15.27 -6.75 16.60
N SER A 48 -16.09 -6.83 15.56
CA SER A 48 -15.68 -6.65 14.18
C SER A 48 -15.79 -5.19 13.75
N THR A 49 -14.73 -4.65 13.15
CA THR A 49 -14.76 -3.44 12.31
C THR A 49 -14.76 -3.77 10.81
N GLY A 50 -14.76 -5.07 10.47
CA GLY A 50 -14.79 -5.60 9.11
C GLY A 50 -14.37 -7.06 9.01
N ASN A 51 -13.53 -7.55 9.91
CA ASN A 51 -12.95 -8.92 9.88
C ASN A 51 -12.28 -9.28 8.53
N THR A 52 -11.57 -8.30 7.97
CA THR A 52 -10.80 -8.43 6.73
C THR A 52 -9.33 -8.74 6.99
N TYR A 53 -8.61 -9.14 5.94
CA TYR A 53 -7.14 -9.21 5.89
C TYR A 53 -6.65 -8.50 4.61
N PRO A 54 -5.40 -8.00 4.56
CA PRO A 54 -4.90 -7.22 3.43
C PRO A 54 -4.56 -8.12 2.22
N ALA A 55 -5.60 -8.51 1.49
CA ALA A 55 -5.51 -9.36 0.30
C ALA A 55 -4.80 -8.64 -0.87
N VAL A 56 -3.66 -9.20 -1.29
CA VAL A 56 -2.97 -8.88 -2.54
C VAL A 56 -3.41 -9.89 -3.60
N ALA A 57 -4.07 -9.41 -4.65
CA ALA A 57 -4.66 -10.24 -5.68
C ALA A 57 -4.99 -9.46 -6.96
N LEU A 58 -5.11 -10.18 -8.07
CA LEU A 58 -5.92 -9.72 -9.21
C LEU A 58 -7.41 -9.87 -8.87
N PRO A 59 -8.32 -9.08 -9.48
CA PRO A 59 -9.76 -9.29 -9.35
C PRO A 59 -10.14 -10.75 -9.66
N TRP A 60 -10.80 -11.41 -8.71
CA TRP A 60 -11.16 -12.84 -8.76
C TRP A 60 -9.98 -13.80 -9.00
N GLY A 61 -8.75 -13.41 -8.64
CA GLY A 61 -7.58 -14.29 -8.69
C GLY A 61 -7.78 -15.53 -7.82
N MET A 62 -7.41 -16.70 -8.34
CA MET A 62 -7.61 -17.99 -7.65
C MET A 62 -6.90 -18.05 -6.29
N ASN A 63 -5.67 -17.55 -6.23
CA ASN A 63 -4.83 -17.57 -5.02
C ASN A 63 -4.63 -16.13 -4.54
N PHE A 64 -5.05 -15.80 -3.31
CA PHE A 64 -4.75 -14.52 -2.69
C PHE A 64 -3.47 -14.62 -1.84
N TRP A 65 -2.79 -13.49 -1.63
CA TRP A 65 -1.63 -13.40 -0.74
C TRP A 65 -1.87 -12.36 0.36
N THR A 66 -1.41 -12.64 1.58
CA THR A 66 -1.50 -11.72 2.72
C THR A 66 -0.27 -11.89 3.64
N PRO A 67 0.23 -10.83 4.30
CA PRO A 67 0.99 -11.00 5.53
C PRO A 67 0.16 -11.80 6.55
N GLN A 68 0.83 -12.72 7.26
CA GLN A 68 0.25 -13.51 8.34
C GLN A 68 0.84 -13.07 9.68
N THR A 69 0.02 -12.52 10.56
CA THR A 69 0.39 -12.21 11.96
C THR A 69 -0.19 -13.24 12.93
N GLY A 70 -1.36 -13.82 12.63
CA GLY A 70 -1.99 -14.88 13.43
C GLY A 70 -1.35 -16.27 13.25
N GLU A 71 -1.65 -17.18 14.18
CA GLU A 71 -1.18 -18.58 14.17
C GLU A 71 -1.74 -19.37 12.97
N MET A 72 -1.05 -20.43 12.56
CA MET A 72 -1.48 -21.28 11.47
C MET A 72 -2.79 -22.00 11.84
N GLY A 73 -3.85 -21.73 11.06
CA GLY A 73 -5.21 -22.19 11.37
C GLY A 73 -6.05 -21.21 12.19
N SER A 74 -5.51 -20.07 12.64
CA SER A 74 -6.33 -18.97 13.15
C SER A 74 -7.09 -18.28 12.01
N GLY A 75 -8.40 -18.07 12.19
CA GLY A 75 -9.21 -17.28 11.27
C GLY A 75 -8.77 -15.82 11.19
N TRP A 76 -8.23 -15.27 12.29
CA TRP A 76 -7.60 -13.94 12.30
C TRP A 76 -6.15 -14.04 11.84
N ALA A 77 -5.98 -14.47 10.58
CA ALA A 77 -4.68 -14.66 9.95
C ALA A 77 -3.84 -13.36 9.89
N TYR A 78 -4.51 -12.20 9.82
CA TYR A 78 -3.91 -10.87 9.99
C TYR A 78 -4.78 -10.03 10.94
N THR A 79 -4.14 -9.23 11.80
CA THR A 79 -4.79 -8.20 12.61
C THR A 79 -3.89 -6.97 12.72
N TYR A 80 -4.49 -5.77 12.64
CA TYR A 80 -3.78 -4.49 12.80
C TYR A 80 -3.26 -4.24 14.23
N GLY A 81 -3.72 -5.02 15.21
CA GLY A 81 -3.20 -4.97 16.59
C GLY A 81 -1.88 -5.74 16.78
N ALA A 82 -1.45 -6.54 15.81
CA ALA A 82 -0.24 -7.35 15.93
C ALA A 82 1.04 -6.56 15.63
N HIS A 83 2.16 -6.99 16.21
CA HIS A 83 3.47 -6.34 16.04
C HIS A 83 4.54 -7.28 15.45
N THR A 84 4.17 -8.54 15.19
CA THR A 84 5.02 -9.56 14.58
C THR A 84 4.36 -10.24 13.39
N ILE A 85 5.17 -10.67 12.42
CA ILE A 85 4.76 -11.39 11.22
C ILE A 85 5.37 -12.80 11.21
N ARG A 86 4.53 -13.82 11.02
CA ARG A 86 4.85 -15.26 10.97
C ARG A 86 5.15 -15.76 9.55
N GLY A 87 4.83 -14.98 8.52
CA GLY A 87 5.14 -15.24 7.11
C GLY A 87 4.28 -14.43 6.12
N LEU A 88 4.55 -14.59 4.83
CA LEU A 88 3.64 -14.24 3.73
C LEU A 88 2.85 -15.51 3.36
N LYS A 89 1.53 -15.46 3.48
CA LYS A 89 0.62 -16.61 3.35
C LYS A 89 -0.13 -16.56 2.03
N GLN A 90 -0.20 -17.68 1.31
CA GLN A 90 -1.19 -17.91 0.28
C GLN A 90 -2.49 -18.39 0.92
N THR A 91 -3.62 -17.76 0.59
CA THR A 91 -4.92 -17.95 1.25
C THR A 91 -6.08 -18.01 0.25
N HIS A 92 -7.14 -18.70 0.65
CA HIS A 92 -8.45 -18.72 0.00
C HIS A 92 -9.57 -18.34 1.00
N GLN A 93 -9.22 -17.82 2.17
CA GLN A 93 -10.14 -17.57 3.29
C GLN A 93 -11.22 -16.53 2.93
N PRO A 94 -12.52 -16.84 3.01
CA PRO A 94 -13.58 -15.86 2.77
C PRO A 94 -13.97 -15.07 4.03
N SER A 95 -13.72 -15.61 5.23
CA SER A 95 -13.92 -14.94 6.53
C SER A 95 -13.21 -15.72 7.65
N PRO A 96 -12.90 -15.12 8.82
CA PRO A 96 -12.30 -15.84 9.95
C PRO A 96 -13.16 -17.01 10.45
N TRP A 97 -14.49 -16.95 10.26
CA TRP A 97 -15.45 -17.96 10.72
C TRP A 97 -15.47 -19.23 9.85
N ILE A 98 -15.18 -19.09 8.56
CA ILE A 98 -15.09 -20.20 7.60
C ILE A 98 -13.66 -20.78 7.55
N ASN A 99 -12.66 -20.00 7.96
CA ASN A 99 -11.25 -20.36 7.91
C ASN A 99 -10.76 -20.62 6.46
N ASP A 100 -9.61 -21.28 6.32
CA ASP A 100 -8.79 -21.27 5.11
C ASP A 100 -8.42 -22.69 4.63
N TYR A 101 -8.19 -22.85 3.32
CA TYR A 101 -7.87 -24.13 2.68
C TYR A 101 -6.81 -23.93 1.59
N GLY A 102 -6.11 -25.00 1.18
CA GLY A 102 -5.01 -24.90 0.20
C GLY A 102 -3.89 -23.94 0.62
N GLN A 103 -3.77 -23.70 1.93
CA GLN A 103 -2.94 -22.65 2.52
C GLN A 103 -1.49 -23.11 2.76
N PHE A 104 -0.54 -22.19 2.53
CA PHE A 104 0.85 -22.32 2.95
C PHE A 104 1.46 -20.93 3.15
N SER A 105 2.63 -20.85 3.79
CA SER A 105 3.34 -19.59 4.00
C SER A 105 4.83 -19.67 3.70
N ILE A 106 5.41 -18.56 3.28
CA ILE A 106 6.84 -18.36 3.04
C ILE A 106 7.32 -17.24 3.97
N MET A 107 8.36 -17.51 4.77
CA MET A 107 8.96 -16.51 5.66
C MET A 107 10.48 -16.42 5.39
N PRO A 108 11.00 -15.29 4.86
CA PRO A 108 12.43 -15.10 4.74
C PRO A 108 13.05 -14.88 6.12
N ILE A 109 14.06 -15.69 6.46
CA ILE A 109 14.74 -15.67 7.76
C ILE A 109 16.25 -15.51 7.61
N ARG A 110 16.92 -15.11 8.70
CA ARG A 110 18.37 -15.32 8.88
C ARG A 110 18.58 -16.33 10.01
N GLY A 111 19.36 -17.37 9.75
CA GLY A 111 19.50 -18.56 10.59
C GLY A 111 19.30 -19.84 9.76
N ARG A 112 19.27 -21.01 10.42
CA ARG A 112 18.95 -22.33 9.82
C ARG A 112 18.03 -23.18 10.70
N ASP A 113 17.58 -22.60 11.79
CA ASP A 113 17.05 -23.21 13.02
C ASP A 113 15.61 -22.76 13.32
N LYS A 114 15.07 -21.86 12.49
CA LYS A 114 13.77 -21.19 12.67
C LYS A 114 12.70 -21.71 11.70
N VAL A 115 12.27 -22.96 11.88
CA VAL A 115 11.17 -23.56 11.10
C VAL A 115 9.82 -23.36 11.79
N ASP A 116 9.81 -23.54 13.12
CA ASP A 116 8.67 -23.30 14.00
C ASP A 116 8.13 -21.86 13.87
N GLU A 117 6.82 -21.67 14.01
CA GLU A 117 6.21 -20.37 13.68
C GLU A 117 6.43 -19.27 14.71
N GLU A 118 6.71 -19.61 15.97
CA GLU A 118 7.12 -18.64 16.99
C GLU A 118 8.61 -18.31 16.83
N SER A 119 9.43 -19.32 16.56
CA SER A 119 10.87 -19.16 16.35
C SER A 119 11.21 -18.25 15.16
N ARG A 120 10.38 -18.23 14.10
CA ARG A 120 10.66 -17.54 12.84
C ARG A 120 10.08 -16.14 12.71
N GLN A 121 9.33 -15.65 13.72
CA GLN A 121 8.71 -14.33 13.66
C GLN A 121 9.75 -13.21 13.48
N SER A 122 9.35 -12.17 12.76
CA SER A 122 9.99 -10.86 12.81
C SER A 122 9.02 -9.84 13.42
N TRP A 123 9.56 -8.86 14.14
CA TRP A 123 8.84 -7.63 14.42
C TRP A 123 8.71 -6.82 13.12
N PHE A 124 7.66 -6.00 13.02
CA PHE A 124 7.43 -5.03 11.93
C PHE A 124 6.66 -3.81 12.44
N SER A 125 6.42 -2.81 11.57
CA SER A 125 5.60 -1.64 11.89
C SER A 125 4.74 -1.23 10.69
N HIS A 126 3.51 -0.77 10.93
CA HIS A 126 2.67 -0.17 9.87
C HIS A 126 3.26 1.13 9.28
N GLN A 127 4.34 1.67 9.86
CA GLN A 127 5.11 2.79 9.29
C GLN A 127 6.06 2.35 8.17
N SER A 128 6.48 1.07 8.15
CA SER A 128 7.33 0.47 7.11
C SER A 128 6.56 -0.49 6.19
N GLU A 129 5.36 -0.91 6.60
CA GLU A 129 4.39 -1.62 5.77
C GLU A 129 3.89 -0.76 4.59
N GLU A 130 3.63 -1.42 3.46
CA GLU A 130 2.76 -0.90 2.41
C GLU A 130 1.85 -2.02 1.92
N ALA A 131 0.54 -1.76 1.91
CA ALA A 131 -0.50 -2.74 1.64
C ALA A 131 -1.45 -2.22 0.54
N ARG A 132 -1.16 -2.58 -0.71
CA ARG A 132 -1.93 -2.25 -1.93
C ARG A 132 -2.55 -3.53 -2.51
N PRO A 133 -3.67 -3.45 -3.26
CA PRO A 133 -4.26 -4.63 -3.90
C PRO A 133 -3.31 -5.39 -4.85
N TYR A 134 -2.34 -4.68 -5.42
CA TYR A 134 -1.37 -5.19 -6.39
C TYR A 134 0.06 -5.36 -5.83
N TYR A 135 0.31 -5.00 -4.57
CA TYR A 135 1.66 -4.99 -3.98
C TYR A 135 1.61 -4.95 -2.44
N CYS A 136 2.37 -5.81 -1.78
CA CYS A 136 2.62 -5.73 -0.34
C CYS A 136 4.11 -5.71 -0.02
N ARG A 137 4.47 -4.96 1.01
CA ARG A 137 5.79 -4.90 1.65
C ARG A 137 5.58 -4.82 3.16
N ALA A 138 6.28 -5.64 3.95
CA ALA A 138 6.28 -5.55 5.40
C ALA A 138 7.66 -5.98 5.93
N TRP A 139 8.42 -5.04 6.49
CA TRP A 139 9.78 -5.22 7.04
C TRP A 139 9.98 -4.29 8.25
#